data_AF-A0A2T0K5D4-F1
#
_entry.id   AF-A0A2T0K5D4-F1
#
_cell.length_a   1.000
_cell.length_b   1.000
_cell.length_c   1.000
_cell.angle_alpha   90.00
_cell.angle_beta   90.00
_cell.angle_gamma   90.00
#
_symmetry.space_group_name_H-M   'P 1'
#
loop_
_entity.id
_entity.type
_entity.pdbx_description
1 polymer ?
#
loop_
_entity_poly.entity_id
_entity_poly.type
_entity_poly.pdbx_seq_one_letter_code
_entity_poly.pdbx_strand_id
1 'polypeptide(L)'
;MSAFGPALFVSRADGAAMSEDEQAAVLALVRDAAVRLRLTNDERKPAAPRVYDYDGYEPLALGVLLYSGYGYRHMPDEIRKDQDEAWAALGDRVAAEIDRAAPGLYRCTTYAVED
;
A
#
# COMPACT_ATOMS: atom_id res chain seq x y z
N MET A 1 10.03 -18.18 -6.50
CA MET A 1 8.94 -18.20 -5.50
C MET A 1 8.34 -16.82 -5.49
N SER A 2 7.02 -16.71 -5.50
CA SER A 2 6.32 -15.41 -5.52
C SER A 2 6.24 -14.81 -4.12
N ALA A 3 6.53 -13.52 -3.99
CA ALA A 3 6.27 -12.77 -2.77
C ALA A 3 4.89 -12.12 -2.86
N PHE A 4 4.26 -11.85 -1.72
CA PHE A 4 2.98 -11.17 -1.64
C PHE A 4 3.03 -10.09 -0.58
N GLY A 5 2.19 -9.07 -0.73
CA GLY A 5 2.09 -8.04 0.27
C GLY A 5 0.95 -7.06 0.05
N PRO A 6 0.73 -6.15 1.03
CA PRO A 6 -0.26 -5.12 0.90
C PRO A 6 0.25 -4.00 -0.02
N ALA A 7 -0.51 -3.73 -1.08
CA ALA A 7 -0.32 -2.55 -1.92
C ALA A 7 -1.45 -1.55 -1.70
N LEU A 8 -1.04 -0.29 -1.50
CA LEU A 8 -1.93 0.86 -1.41
C LEU A 8 -2.04 1.50 -2.79
N PHE A 9 -3.26 1.64 -3.29
CA PHE A 9 -3.57 2.32 -4.54
C PHE A 9 -4.11 3.70 -4.22
N VAL A 10 -3.33 4.72 -4.57
CA VAL A 10 -3.65 6.11 -4.27
C VAL A 10 -4.08 6.80 -5.56
N SER A 11 -5.28 7.38 -5.59
CA SER A 11 -5.80 8.16 -6.70
C SER A 11 -6.23 9.54 -6.22
N ARG A 12 -6.30 10.52 -7.13
CA ARG A 12 -6.84 11.83 -6.76
C ARG A 12 -8.35 11.72 -6.51
N ALA A 13 -8.82 12.42 -5.49
CA ALA A 13 -10.25 12.42 -5.14
C ALA A 13 -11.15 13.07 -6.21
N ASP A 14 -10.57 13.92 -7.07
CA ASP A 14 -11.23 14.55 -8.21
C ASP A 14 -11.20 13.71 -9.50
N GLY A 15 -10.51 12.56 -9.49
CA GLY A 15 -10.40 11.65 -10.63
C GLY A 15 -9.40 12.09 -11.71
N ALA A 16 -8.59 13.13 -11.47
CA ALA A 16 -7.54 13.51 -12.39
C ALA A 16 -6.33 12.56 -12.30
N ALA A 17 -5.57 12.47 -13.40
CA ALA A 17 -4.29 11.77 -13.41
C ALA A 17 -3.24 12.54 -12.59
N MET A 18 -2.37 11.81 -11.88
CA MET A 18 -1.24 12.40 -11.16
C MET A 18 -0.04 12.58 -12.09
N SER A 19 0.63 13.73 -12.00
CA SER A 19 1.94 13.93 -12.63
C SER A 19 3.03 13.11 -11.95
N GLU A 20 4.19 12.95 -12.58
CA GLU A 20 5.34 12.25 -11.98
C GLU A 20 5.78 12.90 -10.66
N ASP A 21 5.79 14.24 -10.60
CA ASP A 21 6.11 14.98 -9.38
C ASP A 21 5.10 14.72 -8.26
N GLU A 22 3.81 14.64 -8.61
CA GLU A 22 2.74 14.32 -7.66
C GLU A 22 2.86 12.86 -7.17
N GLN A 23 3.16 11.92 -8.07
CA GLN A 23 3.41 10.53 -7.70
C GLN A 23 4.61 10.39 -6.75
N ALA A 24 5.69 11.14 -7.00
CA ALA A 24 6.85 11.17 -6.10
C ALA A 24 6.50 11.74 -4.72
N ALA A 25 5.66 12.79 -4.66
CA ALA A 25 5.16 13.35 -3.42
C ALA A 25 4.28 12.36 -2.64
N VAL A 26 3.37 11.66 -3.33
CA VAL A 26 2.54 10.61 -2.72
C VAL A 26 3.40 9.47 -2.17
N LEU A 27 4.41 9.01 -2.91
CA LEU A 27 5.34 7.99 -2.42
C LEU A 27 6.06 8.44 -1.15
N ALA A 28 6.48 9.70 -1.06
CA ALA A 28 7.08 10.27 0.14
C ALA A 28 6.09 10.27 1.32
N LEU A 29 4.83 10.65 1.09
CA LEU A 29 3.78 10.58 2.12
C LEU A 29 3.56 9.16 2.63
N VAL A 30 3.52 8.16 1.74
CA VAL A 30 3.39 6.75 2.13
C VAL A 30 4.59 6.29 2.97
N ARG A 31 5.81 6.68 2.59
CA ARG A 31 7.02 6.35 3.35
C ARG A 31 7.03 7.00 4.73
N ASP A 32 6.63 8.26 4.83
CA ASP A 32 6.52 8.97 6.10
C ASP A 32 5.45 8.35 7.00
N ALA A 33 4.30 7.97 6.43
CA ALA A 33 3.25 7.23 7.13
C ALA A 33 3.77 5.89 7.66
N ALA A 34 4.53 5.14 6.85
CA ALA A 34 5.14 3.88 7.26
C ALA A 34 6.10 4.05 8.45
N VAL A 35 6.93 5.10 8.43
CA VAL A 35 7.83 5.42 9.55
C VAL A 35 7.03 5.78 10.81
N ARG A 36 6.02 6.65 10.69
CA ARG A 36 5.16 7.07 11.83
C ARG A 36 4.44 5.89 12.48
N LEU A 37 3.92 4.99 11.66
CA LEU A 37 3.21 3.79 12.11
C LEU A 37 4.15 2.68 12.58
N ARG A 38 5.48 2.87 12.48
CA ARG A 38 6.51 1.87 12.77
C ARG A 38 6.24 0.55 12.03
N LEU A 39 5.87 0.68 10.76
CA LEU A 39 5.54 -0.43 9.90
C LEU A 39 6.75 -1.35 9.72
N THR A 40 6.53 -2.65 9.86
CA THR A 40 7.55 -3.68 9.64
C THR A 40 7.05 -4.76 8.70
N ASN A 41 7.96 -5.39 7.97
CA ASN A 41 7.68 -6.60 7.20
C ASN A 41 7.61 -7.84 8.12
N ASP A 42 7.38 -9.01 7.51
CA ASP A 42 7.27 -10.30 8.20
C ASP A 42 8.54 -10.68 9.00
N GLU A 43 9.70 -10.16 8.61
CA GLU A 43 10.98 -10.35 9.31
C GLU A 43 11.23 -9.32 10.42
N ARG A 44 10.23 -8.51 10.78
CA ARG A 44 10.31 -7.40 11.74
C ARG A 44 11.34 -6.32 11.35
N LYS A 45 11.70 -6.24 10.08
CA LYS A 45 12.51 -5.14 9.55
C LYS A 45 11.60 -3.98 9.16
N PRO A 46 12.05 -2.73 9.21
CA PRO A 46 11.27 -1.59 8.73
C PRO A 46 10.74 -1.84 7.31
N ALA A 47 9.46 -1.55 7.10
CA ALA A 47 8.86 -1.61 5.78
C ALA A 47 9.54 -0.60 4.84
N ALA A 48 9.66 -0.95 3.57
CA ALA A 48 10.29 -0.10 2.56
C ALA A 48 9.32 0.12 1.38
N PRO A 49 8.34 1.04 1.52
CA PRO A 49 7.36 1.27 0.47
C PRO A 49 8.01 1.68 -0.85
N ARG A 50 7.54 1.06 -1.93
CA ARG A 50 8.02 1.30 -3.30
C ARG A 50 6.86 1.31 -4.28
N VAL A 51 7.05 2.04 -5.37
CA VAL A 51 6.12 2.04 -6.50
C VAL A 51 5.93 0.59 -6.96
N TYR A 52 4.66 0.22 -7.09
CA TYR A 52 4.20 -1.06 -7.62
C TYR A 52 3.39 -0.74 -8.87
N ASP A 53 4.08 -0.81 -10.00
CA ASP A 53 3.48 -0.56 -11.31
C ASP A 53 2.96 -1.90 -11.84
N TYR A 54 1.69 -2.18 -11.54
CA TYR A 54 0.97 -3.29 -12.16
C TYR A 54 -0.30 -2.74 -12.80
N ASP A 55 -0.15 -2.43 -14.09
CA ASP A 55 -1.21 -2.01 -15.01
C ASP A 55 -2.38 -3.01 -14.96
N GLY A 56 -3.41 -2.70 -14.16
CA GLY A 56 -4.63 -3.53 -14.14
C GLY A 56 -5.48 -3.51 -12.87
N TYR A 57 -4.95 -3.08 -11.72
CA TYR A 57 -5.76 -3.07 -10.48
C TYR A 57 -6.70 -1.87 -10.39
N GLU A 58 -6.18 -0.65 -10.54
CA GLU A 58 -6.96 0.59 -10.39
C GLU A 58 -6.47 1.64 -11.41
N PRO A 59 -7.28 1.97 -12.44
CA PRO A 59 -6.92 3.01 -13.41
C PRO A 59 -6.66 4.35 -12.72
N LEU A 60 -5.63 5.07 -13.17
CA LEU A 60 -5.23 6.39 -12.65
C LEU A 60 -4.71 6.40 -11.20
N ALA A 61 -4.58 5.25 -10.55
CA ALA A 61 -4.01 5.14 -9.22
C ALA A 61 -2.51 4.84 -9.29
N LEU A 62 -1.74 5.44 -8.37
CA LEU A 62 -0.38 5.02 -8.08
C LEU A 62 -0.44 3.82 -7.13
N GLY A 63 0.00 2.66 -7.60
CA GLY A 63 0.24 1.50 -6.75
C GLY A 63 1.52 1.68 -5.92
N VAL A 64 1.43 1.46 -4.62
CA VAL A 64 2.57 1.48 -3.70
C VAL A 64 2.55 0.22 -2.84
N LEU A 65 3.47 -0.70 -3.11
CA LEU A 65 3.68 -1.88 -2.28
C LEU A 65 4.34 -1.46 -0.97
N LEU A 66 3.68 -1.72 0.17
CA LEU A 66 4.19 -1.31 1.48
C LEU A 66 5.36 -2.20 1.93
N TYR A 67 5.22 -3.51 1.75
CA TYR A 67 6.26 -4.53 1.89
C TYR A 67 5.78 -5.82 1.20
N SER A 68 6.66 -6.78 1.01
CA SER A 68 6.30 -8.13 0.54
C SER A 68 7.06 -9.21 1.32
N GLY A 69 6.49 -10.42 1.31
CA GLY A 69 7.04 -11.61 1.96
C GLY A 69 6.60 -12.90 1.28
N TYR A 70 7.36 -13.99 1.49
CA TYR A 70 7.10 -15.28 0.85
C TYR A 70 6.13 -16.19 1.64
N GLY A 71 5.76 -15.79 2.87
CA GLY A 71 4.95 -16.62 3.76
C GLY A 71 3.53 -16.86 3.27
N TYR A 72 2.92 -15.85 2.66
CA TYR A 72 1.50 -15.83 2.29
C TYR A 72 1.07 -17.03 1.42
N ARG A 73 1.87 -17.40 0.41
CA ARG A 73 1.55 -18.50 -0.50
C ARG A 73 1.45 -19.87 0.19
N HIS A 74 2.11 -20.02 1.33
CA HIS A 74 2.18 -21.27 2.08
C HIS A 74 1.18 -21.33 3.24
N MET A 75 0.42 -20.26 3.48
CA MET A 75 -0.59 -20.20 4.53
C MET A 75 -1.85 -20.99 4.12
N PRO A 76 -2.50 -21.69 5.07
CA PRO A 76 -3.84 -22.22 4.88
C PRO A 76 -4.85 -21.12 4.52
N ASP A 77 -5.92 -21.46 3.81
CA ASP A 77 -6.94 -20.52 3.30
C ASP A 77 -7.53 -19.62 4.40
N GLU A 78 -7.85 -20.19 5.55
CA GLU A 78 -8.37 -19.45 6.71
C GLU A 78 -7.38 -18.39 7.19
N ILE A 79 -6.10 -18.73 7.26
CA ILE A 79 -5.03 -17.81 7.67
C ILE A 79 -4.76 -16.75 6.61
N ARG A 80 -4.88 -17.08 5.31
CA ARG A 80 -4.75 -16.10 4.23
C ARG A 80 -5.83 -15.04 4.31
N LYS A 81 -7.08 -15.44 4.60
CA LYS A 81 -8.18 -14.51 4.79
C LYS A 81 -7.93 -13.56 5.97
N ASP A 82 -7.49 -14.08 7.11
CA ASP A 82 -7.12 -13.25 8.27
C ASP A 82 -5.97 -12.29 7.92
N GLN A 83 -5.01 -12.74 7.10
CA GLN A 83 -3.89 -11.93 6.63
C GLN A 83 -4.33 -10.83 5.66
N ASP A 84 -5.29 -11.12 4.76
CA ASP A 84 -5.87 -10.13 3.86
C ASP A 84 -6.65 -9.05 4.63
N GLU A 85 -7.42 -9.44 5.65
CA GLU A 85 -8.11 -8.51 6.55
C GLU A 85 -7.11 -7.64 7.34
N ALA A 86 -6.02 -8.24 7.84
CA ALA A 86 -4.95 -7.50 8.51
C ALA A 86 -4.25 -6.51 7.57
N TRP A 87 -4.05 -6.89 6.30
CA TRP A 87 -3.49 -6.02 5.26
C TRP A 87 -4.43 -4.88 4.88
N ALA A 88 -5.74 -5.12 4.77
CA ALA A 88 -6.73 -4.08 4.56
C ALA A 88 -6.72 -3.06 5.70
N ALA A 89 -6.79 -3.53 6.96
CA ALA A 89 -6.75 -2.66 8.14
C ALA A 89 -5.44 -1.87 8.26
N LEU A 90 -4.32 -2.45 7.82
CA LEU A 90 -3.04 -1.75 7.75
C LEU A 90 -3.07 -0.64 6.69
N GLY A 91 -3.62 -0.96 5.52
CA GLY A 91 -3.86 -0.02 4.44
C GLY A 91 -4.69 1.20 4.88
N ASP A 92 -5.79 0.96 5.59
CA ASP A 92 -6.64 2.02 6.15
C ASP A 92 -5.88 2.95 7.09
N ARG A 93 -4.96 2.39 7.90
CA ARG A 93 -4.11 3.21 8.80
C ARG A 93 -3.14 4.07 8.01
N VAL A 94 -2.54 3.55 6.94
CA VAL A 94 -1.66 4.34 6.07
C VAL A 94 -2.46 5.42 5.33
N ALA A 95 -3.63 5.07 4.79
CA ALA A 95 -4.54 6.01 4.15
C ALA A 95 -4.95 7.15 5.07
N ALA A 96 -5.24 6.86 6.34
CA ALA A 96 -5.57 7.89 7.33
C ALA A 96 -4.39 8.85 7.62
N GLU A 97 -3.14 8.38 7.60
CA GLU A 97 -1.98 9.27 7.72
C GLU A 97 -1.79 10.14 6.48
N ILE A 98 -2.06 9.60 5.28
CA ILE A 98 -2.03 10.37 4.03
C ILE A 98 -3.11 11.45 4.05
N ASP A 99 -4.35 11.11 4.42
CA ASP A 99 -5.44 12.09 4.51
C ASP A 99 -5.15 13.17 5.57
N ARG A 100 -4.52 12.84 6.70
CA ARG A 100 -4.07 13.87 7.66
C ARG A 100 -3.04 14.83 7.06
N ALA A 101 -2.16 14.34 6.18
CA ALA A 101 -1.12 15.16 5.55
C ALA A 101 -1.65 15.95 4.34
N ALA A 102 -2.61 15.40 3.61
CA ALA A 102 -3.25 15.99 2.44
C ALA A 102 -4.77 15.79 2.47
N PRO A 103 -5.49 16.55 3.34
CA PRO A 103 -6.91 16.30 3.61
C PRO A 103 -7.79 16.35 2.37
N GLY A 104 -8.50 15.26 2.10
CA GLY A 104 -9.46 15.13 1.01
C GLY A 104 -8.87 15.17 -0.41
N LEU A 105 -7.54 15.19 -0.54
CA LEU A 105 -6.88 15.27 -1.85
C LEU A 105 -6.85 13.90 -2.54
N TYR A 106 -6.71 12.83 -1.76
CA TYR A 106 -6.51 11.47 -2.27
C TYR A 106 -7.59 10.50 -1.77
N ARG A 107 -7.86 9.48 -2.59
CA ARG A 107 -8.60 8.28 -2.22
C ARG A 107 -7.63 7.11 -2.25
N CYS A 108 -7.74 6.25 -1.24
CA CYS A 108 -6.86 5.11 -1.09
C CYS A 108 -7.68 3.82 -1.01
N THR A 109 -7.22 2.79 -1.71
CA THR A 109 -7.73 1.43 -1.59
C THR A 109 -6.56 0.48 -1.36
N THR A 110 -6.75 -0.61 -0.62
CA THR A 110 -5.68 -1.56 -0.34
C THR A 110 -6.04 -2.95 -0.82
N TYR A 111 -5.10 -3.59 -1.51
CA TYR A 111 -5.25 -4.97 -1.97
C TYR A 111 -3.99 -5.78 -1.63
N ALA A 112 -4.19 -7.08 -1.41
CA ALA A 112 -3.12 -8.05 -1.45
C ALA A 112 -2.66 -8.22 -2.90
N VAL A 113 -1.36 -8.07 -3.17
CA VAL A 113 -0.79 -8.24 -4.52
C VAL A 113 0.39 -9.20 -4.51
N GLU A 114 0.64 -9.81 -5.66
CA GLU A 114 1.88 -10.56 -5.93
C GLU A 114 2.98 -9.58 -6.36
N ASP A 115 4.13 -9.65 -5.70
CA ASP A 115 5.32 -8.84 -5.98
C ASP A 115 6.31 -9.55 -6.92
#